data_AF-E4Z3Z5-F1
#
_entry.id   AF-E4Z3Z5-F1
#
_cell.length_a   1.000
_cell.length_b   1.000
_cell.length_c   1.000
_cell.angle_alpha   90.00
_cell.angle_beta   90.00
_cell.angle_gamma   90.00
#
_symmetry.space_group_name_H-M   'P 1'
#
loop_
_entity.id
_entity.type
_entity.pdbx_description
1 polymer ?
#
loop_
_entity_poly.entity_id
_entity_poly.type
_entity_poly.pdbx_seq_one_letter_code
_entity_poly.pdbx_strand_id
1 'polypeptide(L)'
;MLTEFALLTALTLNEDERKGLRDKIDEWVESFLPKLERESTREEKCRLIDSVERHEFENKFNAQDWRFFNFVGKKGLLFDGDKKKLTEFKATSFQKKILLRNPALSDVFIGRSEIMEETGEWKLDKTLKEKKISEGGEALILNQKFGETVMAVRVQAFDPFLFTKKSGADKIKWKTHLISDFRKATDENRINDSLIDKIVPIHENVIQNFVNVEIYEEEEEDCLGWLTVMEKCEKMNLREKLKEEVLDLRERKKIAIGIQAGFRYLESVKIFNSDRKLSNFLLIGDVAKICDFGLVTSIGEGFRKLGYTRRGAKYLNLTSDVAGTPGFAREMHFGSFRFPLTGRGPVNSNYYYFLFCDWKTSWSLIYRPIDEEQEKEINKILKNCNVQYLDDTAHVISNITKIISLPNAGDFCIDDHNLTKSYQMSNIRQQMTKCVKSDMQNLTKNILNQKWSMLCVPISVATLLRFAMKNDLTFADKYNEYTIERILIR
;
A
#
# COMPACT_ATOMS: atom_id res chain seq x y z
N MET A 1 -35.88 -8.25 10.36
CA MET A 1 -34.61 -8.34 9.61
C MET A 1 -33.41 -8.42 10.57
N LEU A 2 -33.37 -9.41 11.48
CA LEU A 2 -32.36 -9.48 12.56
C LEU A 2 -31.50 -10.77 12.56
N THR A 3 -31.76 -11.73 11.66
CA THR A 3 -31.14 -13.07 11.73
C THR A 3 -30.02 -13.32 10.70
N GLU A 4 -30.06 -12.72 9.52
CA GLU A 4 -29.15 -13.11 8.42
C GLU A 4 -27.76 -12.47 8.53
N PHE A 5 -27.65 -11.23 9.01
CA PHE A 5 -26.33 -10.60 9.26
C PHE A 5 -25.56 -11.23 10.42
N ALA A 6 -26.21 -12.04 11.27
CA ALA A 6 -25.51 -12.81 12.29
C ALA A 6 -24.55 -13.84 11.67
N LEU A 7 -24.76 -14.22 10.40
CA LEU A 7 -23.92 -15.14 9.65
C LEU A 7 -22.75 -14.47 8.93
N LEU A 8 -22.62 -13.13 9.01
CA LEU A 8 -21.60 -12.37 8.27
C LEU A 8 -20.17 -12.83 8.57
N THR A 9 -19.92 -13.26 9.82
CA THR A 9 -18.61 -13.71 10.28
C THR A 9 -18.42 -15.22 10.20
N ALA A 10 -19.44 -15.98 9.77
CA ALA A 10 -19.39 -17.42 9.69
C ALA A 10 -18.42 -17.87 8.58
N LEU A 11 -17.46 -18.72 8.94
CA LEU A 11 -16.47 -19.26 8.01
C LEU A 11 -17.04 -20.36 7.09
N THR A 12 -18.15 -20.96 7.50
CA THR A 12 -18.81 -22.05 6.77
C THR A 12 -20.30 -21.81 6.75
N LEU A 13 -20.88 -21.80 5.57
CA LEU A 13 -22.31 -21.67 5.31
C LEU A 13 -22.71 -22.66 4.21
N ASN A 14 -23.94 -23.17 4.27
CA ASN A 14 -24.51 -23.94 3.17
C ASN A 14 -24.93 -23.02 2.01
N GLU A 15 -25.35 -23.60 0.87
CA GLU A 15 -25.66 -22.81 -0.33
C GLU A 15 -26.84 -21.85 -0.13
N ASP A 16 -27.89 -22.27 0.57
CA ASP A 16 -29.07 -21.45 0.85
C ASP A 16 -28.73 -20.28 1.79
N GLU A 17 -27.95 -20.54 2.85
CA GLU A 17 -27.47 -19.51 3.78
C GLU A 17 -26.58 -18.48 3.07
N ARG A 18 -25.65 -18.94 2.22
CA ARG A 18 -24.82 -18.03 1.42
C ARG A 18 -25.65 -17.19 0.48
N LYS A 19 -26.66 -17.78 -0.16
CA LYS A 19 -27.56 -17.05 -1.07
C LYS A 19 -28.35 -15.98 -0.31
N GLY A 20 -29.00 -16.35 0.80
CA GLY A 20 -29.74 -15.39 1.62
C GLY A 20 -28.88 -14.25 2.16
N LEU A 21 -27.65 -14.54 2.60
CA LEU A 21 -26.72 -13.49 3.05
C LEU A 21 -26.28 -12.58 1.89
N ARG A 22 -26.03 -13.11 0.69
CA ARG A 22 -25.72 -12.29 -0.49
C ARG A 22 -26.87 -11.37 -0.85
N ASP A 23 -28.10 -11.87 -0.89
CA ASP A 23 -29.28 -11.08 -1.21
C ASP A 23 -29.41 -9.88 -0.22
N LYS A 24 -29.10 -10.09 1.06
CA LYS A 24 -29.08 -9.00 2.06
C LYS A 24 -27.94 -8.01 1.90
N ILE A 25 -26.76 -8.48 1.50
CA ILE A 25 -25.64 -7.57 1.19
C ILE A 25 -26.00 -6.75 -0.06
N ASP A 26 -26.57 -7.37 -1.08
CA ASP A 26 -26.94 -6.69 -2.33
C ASP A 26 -28.03 -5.63 -2.07
N GLU A 27 -29.07 -5.94 -1.28
CA GLU A 27 -30.06 -4.97 -0.80
C GLU A 27 -29.40 -3.79 -0.06
N TRP A 28 -28.40 -4.08 0.79
CA TRP A 28 -27.66 -3.03 1.50
C TRP A 28 -26.84 -2.17 0.53
N VAL A 29 -26.12 -2.78 -0.42
CA VAL A 29 -25.31 -2.09 -1.45
C VAL A 29 -26.18 -1.15 -2.26
N GLU A 30 -27.34 -1.60 -2.74
CA GLU A 30 -28.31 -0.79 -3.48
C GLU A 30 -28.70 0.48 -2.72
N SER A 31 -28.93 0.36 -1.41
CA SER A 31 -29.26 1.50 -0.55
C SER A 31 -28.06 2.36 -0.14
N PHE A 32 -26.84 1.84 -0.27
CA PHE A 32 -25.62 2.45 0.25
C PHE A 32 -24.86 3.23 -0.82
N LEU A 33 -24.68 2.67 -2.02
CA LEU A 33 -23.93 3.33 -3.10
C LEU A 33 -24.45 4.73 -3.45
N PRO A 34 -25.78 5.00 -3.52
CA PRO A 34 -26.29 6.33 -3.84
C PRO A 34 -25.92 7.42 -2.82
N LYS A 35 -25.43 7.05 -1.62
CA LYS A 35 -24.99 7.99 -0.58
C LYS A 35 -23.53 8.42 -0.78
N LEU A 36 -22.79 7.72 -1.63
CA LEU A 36 -21.39 8.00 -1.91
C LEU A 36 -21.30 9.03 -3.03
N GLU A 37 -20.69 10.18 -2.73
CA GLU A 37 -20.37 11.21 -3.71
C GLU A 37 -18.90 11.61 -3.58
N ARG A 38 -18.25 11.82 -4.72
CA ARG A 38 -16.85 12.21 -4.82
C ARG A 38 -16.66 13.20 -5.97
N GLU A 39 -15.70 14.10 -5.80
CA GLU A 39 -15.16 14.91 -6.90
C GLU A 39 -13.92 14.23 -7.51
N SER A 40 -13.66 14.50 -8.79
CA SER A 40 -12.41 14.07 -9.42
C SER A 40 -11.85 15.22 -10.26
N THR A 41 -10.54 15.44 -10.14
CA THR A 41 -9.80 16.39 -10.97
C THR A 41 -9.23 15.75 -12.23
N ARG A 42 -9.33 14.42 -12.35
CA ARG A 42 -8.86 13.66 -13.50
C ARG A 42 -9.81 13.79 -14.69
N GLU A 43 -9.25 13.57 -15.88
CA GLU A 43 -9.98 13.58 -17.16
C GLU A 43 -10.07 12.18 -17.77
N GLU A 44 -10.83 12.01 -18.86
CA GLU A 44 -10.99 10.72 -19.56
C GLU A 44 -9.65 10.09 -19.98
N LYS A 45 -8.62 10.90 -20.29
CA LYS A 45 -7.27 10.39 -20.55
C LYS A 45 -6.69 9.65 -19.33
N CYS A 46 -6.81 10.23 -18.14
CA CYS A 46 -6.36 9.60 -16.89
C CYS A 46 -7.15 8.32 -16.63
N ARG A 47 -8.47 8.38 -16.86
CA ARG A 47 -9.37 7.23 -16.75
C ARG A 47 -8.93 6.06 -17.63
N LEU A 48 -8.54 6.34 -18.87
CA LEU A 48 -8.02 5.35 -19.81
C LEU A 48 -6.67 4.78 -19.35
N ILE A 49 -5.75 5.62 -18.87
CA ILE A 49 -4.45 5.19 -18.31
C ILE A 49 -4.68 4.24 -17.11
N ASP A 50 -5.54 4.64 -16.17
CA ASP A 50 -5.89 3.84 -14.99
C ASP A 50 -6.53 2.49 -15.38
N SER A 51 -7.35 2.46 -16.43
CA SER A 51 -7.91 1.20 -16.96
C SER A 51 -6.84 0.29 -17.56
N VAL A 52 -5.83 0.84 -18.25
CA VAL A 52 -4.70 0.05 -18.77
C VAL A 52 -3.83 -0.47 -17.60
N GLU A 53 -3.63 0.31 -16.54
CA GLU A 53 -2.91 -0.12 -15.32
C GLU A 53 -3.57 -1.32 -14.63
N ARG A 54 -4.90 -1.38 -14.64
CA ARG A 54 -5.67 -2.49 -14.06
C ARG A 54 -5.80 -3.70 -14.99
N HIS A 55 -5.33 -3.60 -16.24
CA HIS A 55 -5.46 -4.68 -17.20
C HIS A 55 -4.56 -5.87 -16.82
N GLU A 56 -5.07 -7.09 -16.99
CA GLU A 56 -4.31 -8.32 -16.81
C GLU A 56 -3.67 -8.73 -18.13
N PHE A 57 -2.39 -8.39 -18.31
CA PHE A 57 -1.62 -8.81 -19.47
C PHE A 57 -1.23 -10.28 -19.39
N GLU A 58 -1.18 -10.96 -20.53
CA GLU A 58 -0.71 -12.34 -20.65
C GLU A 58 0.71 -12.51 -20.06
N ASN A 59 1.63 -11.62 -20.44
CA ASN A 59 2.93 -11.49 -19.79
C ASN A 59 2.88 -10.39 -18.71
N LYS A 60 2.88 -10.79 -17.44
CA LYS A 60 2.82 -9.88 -16.29
C LYS A 60 4.03 -8.94 -16.18
N PHE A 61 5.19 -9.30 -16.74
CA PHE A 61 6.36 -8.43 -16.75
C PHE A 61 6.11 -7.14 -17.55
N ASN A 62 5.21 -7.18 -18.53
CA ASN A 62 4.84 -5.97 -19.28
C ASN A 62 4.33 -4.85 -18.37
N ALA A 63 3.68 -5.16 -17.23
CA ALA A 63 3.21 -4.16 -16.26
C ALA A 63 4.33 -3.28 -15.69
N GLN A 64 5.55 -3.82 -15.60
CA GLN A 64 6.75 -3.10 -15.19
C GLN A 64 7.31 -2.25 -16.34
N ASP A 65 7.33 -2.78 -17.56
CA ASP A 65 8.10 -2.23 -18.66
C ASP A 65 7.34 -1.19 -19.49
N TRP A 66 6.00 -1.29 -19.55
CA TRP A 66 5.23 -0.39 -20.38
C TRP A 66 5.32 1.06 -19.87
N ARG A 67 5.54 1.97 -20.82
CA ARG A 67 5.61 3.43 -20.61
C ARG A 67 4.62 4.17 -21.49
N PHE A 68 4.18 3.57 -22.58
CA PHE A 68 3.19 4.14 -23.47
C PHE A 68 2.21 3.09 -23.97
N PHE A 69 1.05 3.54 -24.42
CA PHE A 69 0.09 2.72 -25.13
C PHE A 69 -0.64 3.53 -26.21
N ASN A 70 -1.27 2.83 -27.13
CA ASN A 70 -2.33 3.38 -27.97
C ASN A 70 -3.39 2.32 -28.25
N PHE A 71 -4.54 2.77 -28.78
CA PHE A 71 -5.59 1.89 -29.25
C PHE A 71 -5.74 2.03 -30.76
N VAL A 72 -5.68 0.90 -31.46
CA VAL A 72 -5.89 0.82 -32.92
C VAL A 72 -7.03 -0.15 -33.19
N GLY A 73 -8.16 0.39 -33.63
CA GLY A 73 -9.41 -0.36 -33.78
C GLY A 73 -9.88 -0.98 -32.46
N LYS A 74 -9.89 -2.32 -32.37
CA LYS A 74 -10.35 -3.07 -31.17
C LYS A 74 -9.20 -3.56 -30.27
N LYS A 75 -7.96 -3.18 -30.58
CA LYS A 75 -6.76 -3.66 -29.89
C LYS A 75 -6.07 -2.52 -29.16
N GLY A 76 -5.58 -2.78 -27.96
CA GLY A 76 -4.59 -1.95 -27.28
C GLY A 76 -3.18 -2.46 -27.60
N LEU A 77 -2.22 -1.54 -27.75
CA LEU A 77 -0.81 -1.85 -27.97
C LEU A 77 0.01 -1.20 -26.85
N LEU A 78 0.94 -1.95 -26.26
CA LEU A 78 1.87 -1.45 -25.26
C LEU A 78 3.27 -1.23 -25.82
N PHE A 79 3.98 -0.23 -25.30
CA PHE A 79 5.33 0.11 -25.70
C PHE A 79 6.21 0.44 -24.49
N ASP A 80 7.50 0.15 -24.60
CA ASP A 80 8.52 0.48 -23.60
C ASP A 80 8.96 1.97 -23.67
N GLY A 81 9.96 2.33 -22.88
CA GLY A 81 10.54 3.69 -22.88
C GLY A 81 11.18 4.11 -24.21
N ASP A 82 11.66 3.15 -25.01
CA ASP A 82 12.21 3.38 -26.35
C ASP A 82 11.13 3.38 -27.45
N LYS A 83 9.84 3.27 -27.05
CA LYS A 83 8.69 3.10 -27.94
C LYS A 83 8.72 1.84 -28.79
N LYS A 84 9.44 0.79 -28.36
CA LYS A 84 9.37 -0.53 -28.98
C LYS A 84 8.10 -1.23 -28.51
N LYS A 85 7.38 -1.88 -29.43
CA LYS A 85 6.16 -2.64 -29.12
C LYS A 85 6.52 -3.79 -28.18
N LEU A 86 5.85 -3.82 -27.02
CA LEU A 86 5.96 -4.90 -26.03
C LEU A 86 4.95 -6.01 -26.33
N THR A 87 3.67 -5.64 -26.41
CA THR A 87 2.59 -6.59 -26.66
C THR A 87 1.35 -5.90 -27.22
N GLU A 88 0.36 -6.71 -27.60
CA GLU A 88 -1.01 -6.28 -27.87
C GLU A 88 -1.99 -6.97 -26.90
N PHE A 89 -3.11 -6.30 -26.63
CA PHE A 89 -4.16 -6.84 -25.78
C PHE A 89 -5.55 -6.48 -26.33
N LYS A 90 -6.55 -7.27 -25.93
CA LYS A 90 -7.95 -7.01 -26.29
C LYS A 90 -8.45 -5.82 -25.46
N ALA A 91 -8.92 -4.76 -26.12
CA ALA A 91 -9.53 -3.64 -25.43
C ALA A 91 -10.80 -4.11 -24.69
N THR A 92 -10.95 -3.71 -23.42
CA THR A 92 -12.14 -4.03 -22.62
C THR A 92 -13.34 -3.24 -23.13
N SER A 93 -14.55 -3.71 -22.81
CA SER A 93 -15.78 -2.97 -23.11
C SER A 93 -15.78 -1.57 -22.49
N PHE A 94 -15.18 -1.44 -21.30
CA PHE A 94 -14.97 -0.15 -20.62
C PHE A 94 -14.03 0.79 -21.39
N GLN A 95 -12.87 0.31 -21.82
CA GLN A 95 -11.90 1.11 -22.60
C GLN A 95 -12.50 1.59 -23.92
N LYS A 96 -13.23 0.72 -24.63
CA LYS A 96 -13.94 1.09 -25.86
C LYS A 96 -14.94 2.23 -25.62
N LYS A 97 -15.63 2.21 -24.49
CA LYS A 97 -16.59 3.27 -24.11
C LYS A 97 -15.91 4.60 -23.86
N ILE A 98 -14.75 4.60 -23.19
CA ILE A 98 -13.94 5.82 -23.00
C ILE A 98 -13.52 6.38 -24.37
N LEU A 99 -13.02 5.54 -25.27
CA LEU A 99 -12.62 5.92 -26.62
C LEU A 99 -13.80 6.45 -27.46
N LEU A 100 -14.99 5.86 -27.32
CA LEU A 100 -16.22 6.34 -27.99
C LEU A 100 -16.66 7.72 -27.47
N ARG A 101 -16.54 7.97 -26.16
CA ARG A 101 -16.86 9.28 -25.55
C ARG A 101 -15.84 10.35 -25.91
N ASN A 102 -14.58 9.96 -26.08
CA ASN A 102 -13.49 10.86 -26.47
C ASN A 102 -12.64 10.26 -27.61
N PRO A 103 -13.08 10.39 -28.87
CA PRO A 103 -12.37 9.84 -30.03
C PRO A 103 -10.95 10.40 -30.22
N ALA A 104 -10.63 11.56 -29.64
CA ALA A 104 -9.28 12.12 -29.69
C ALA A 104 -8.23 11.27 -28.94
N LEU A 105 -8.67 10.28 -28.15
CA LEU A 105 -7.82 9.29 -27.49
C LEU A 105 -7.58 8.03 -28.33
N SER A 106 -8.24 7.88 -29.49
CA SER A 106 -8.03 6.77 -30.43
C SER A 106 -6.83 7.05 -31.34
N ASP A 107 -6.07 6.01 -31.67
CA ASP A 107 -4.95 6.04 -32.61
C ASP A 107 -3.84 7.07 -32.26
N VAL A 108 -3.80 7.51 -31.01
CA VAL A 108 -2.79 8.42 -30.47
C VAL A 108 -1.92 7.73 -29.42
N PHE A 109 -0.66 8.11 -29.36
CA PHE A 109 0.30 7.57 -28.41
C PHE A 109 0.17 8.30 -27.07
N ILE A 110 -0.22 7.57 -26.03
CA ILE A 110 -0.46 8.11 -24.68
C ILE A 110 0.60 7.56 -23.73
N GLY A 111 1.27 8.45 -23.01
CA GLY A 111 2.23 8.11 -21.97
C GLY A 111 1.59 7.75 -20.65
N ARG A 112 2.13 6.74 -19.98
CA ARG A 112 1.79 6.34 -18.60
C ARG A 112 1.91 7.52 -17.62
N SER A 113 2.94 8.34 -17.80
CA SER A 113 3.24 9.51 -16.97
C SER A 113 2.32 10.71 -17.21
N GLU A 114 1.44 10.65 -18.21
CA GLU A 114 0.46 11.70 -18.46
C GLU A 114 -0.76 11.62 -17.52
N ILE A 115 -0.77 10.64 -16.61
CA ILE A 115 -1.75 10.56 -15.54
C ILE A 115 -1.56 11.73 -14.58
N MET A 116 -2.65 12.44 -14.30
CA MET A 116 -2.64 13.56 -13.37
C MET A 116 -2.81 13.09 -11.93
N GLU A 117 -2.23 13.83 -10.99
CA GLU A 117 -2.50 13.64 -9.56
C GLU A 117 -3.99 13.83 -9.29
N GLU A 118 -4.60 12.90 -8.54
CA GLU A 118 -5.98 13.00 -8.12
C GLU A 118 -6.04 13.80 -6.81
N THR A 119 -6.76 14.92 -6.84
CA THR A 119 -6.96 15.79 -5.68
C THR A 119 -8.44 15.96 -5.34
N GLY A 120 -9.30 15.15 -5.96
CA GLY A 120 -10.72 15.10 -5.64
C GLY A 120 -11.00 14.62 -4.21
N GLU A 121 -12.08 15.13 -3.63
CA GLU A 121 -12.48 14.87 -2.24
C GLU A 121 -13.80 14.11 -2.17
N TRP A 122 -14.03 13.39 -1.06
CA TRP A 122 -15.32 12.78 -0.78
C TRP A 122 -16.32 13.83 -0.27
N LYS A 123 -17.51 13.86 -0.88
CA LYS A 123 -18.62 14.72 -0.46
C LYS A 123 -19.55 13.93 0.44
N LEU A 124 -19.14 13.80 1.70
CA LEU A 124 -19.89 13.06 2.71
C LEU A 124 -21.01 13.93 3.30
N ASP A 125 -22.22 13.38 3.34
CA ASP A 125 -23.33 13.94 4.11
C ASP A 125 -23.04 13.88 5.63
N LYS A 126 -23.94 14.47 6.44
CA LYS A 126 -23.77 14.50 7.89
C LYS A 126 -23.66 13.08 8.49
N THR A 127 -24.48 12.15 8.01
CA THR A 127 -24.55 10.78 8.51
C THR A 127 -23.28 9.97 8.21
N LEU A 128 -22.70 10.12 7.02
CA LEU A 128 -21.45 9.47 6.64
C LEU A 128 -20.24 10.13 7.31
N LYS A 129 -20.27 11.45 7.51
CA LYS A 129 -19.21 12.17 8.27
C LYS A 129 -19.10 11.65 9.69
N GLU A 130 -20.22 11.45 10.39
CA GLU A 130 -20.24 10.90 11.75
C GLU A 130 -19.73 9.46 11.82
N LYS A 131 -19.85 8.71 10.73
CA LYS A 131 -19.38 7.32 10.61
C LYS A 131 -17.94 7.19 10.13
N LYS A 132 -17.29 8.28 9.70
CA LYS A 132 -15.94 8.25 9.12
C LYS A 132 -14.89 7.78 10.15
N ILE A 133 -14.11 6.79 9.75
CA ILE A 133 -12.92 6.34 10.48
C ILE A 133 -11.68 6.98 9.86
N SER A 134 -11.55 6.92 8.53
CA SER A 134 -10.40 7.44 7.80
C SER A 134 -10.78 7.75 6.36
N GLU A 135 -10.03 8.64 5.73
CA GLU A 135 -10.21 9.09 4.36
C GLU A 135 -8.85 9.37 3.73
N GLY A 136 -8.66 8.89 2.51
CA GLY A 136 -7.53 9.18 1.64
C GLY A 136 -7.97 9.14 0.18
N GLY A 137 -7.18 9.69 -0.75
CA GLY A 137 -7.62 10.03 -2.11
C GLY A 137 -8.49 8.97 -2.83
N GLU A 138 -8.13 7.69 -2.76
CA GLU A 138 -8.89 6.60 -3.39
C GLU A 138 -9.75 5.77 -2.41
N ALA A 139 -9.64 6.00 -1.10
CA ALA A 139 -10.25 5.13 -0.09
C ALA A 139 -10.95 5.89 1.04
N LEU A 140 -12.17 5.45 1.35
CA LEU A 140 -12.95 5.93 2.49
C LEU A 140 -13.26 4.75 3.41
N ILE A 141 -13.03 4.92 4.71
CA ILE A 141 -13.33 3.88 5.72
C ILE A 141 -14.42 4.41 6.66
N LEU A 142 -15.51 3.66 6.77
CA LEU A 142 -16.71 4.02 7.53
C LEU A 142 -17.06 2.93 8.54
N ASN A 143 -17.61 3.33 9.68
CA ASN A 143 -18.33 2.44 10.58
C ASN A 143 -19.72 2.15 9.99
N GLN A 144 -20.08 0.88 9.84
CA GLN A 144 -21.44 0.48 9.49
C GLN A 144 -21.96 -0.60 10.43
N LYS A 145 -23.26 -0.54 10.72
CA LYS A 145 -23.96 -1.52 11.55
C LYS A 145 -24.64 -2.55 10.64
N PHE A 146 -24.31 -3.82 10.84
CA PHE A 146 -24.92 -4.97 10.17
C PHE A 146 -25.53 -5.86 11.25
N GLY A 147 -26.87 -5.92 11.32
CA GLY A 147 -27.55 -6.50 12.48
C GLY A 147 -27.15 -5.76 13.77
N GLU A 148 -26.69 -6.48 14.80
CA GLU A 148 -26.18 -5.88 16.04
C GLU A 148 -24.67 -5.58 16.01
N THR A 149 -23.96 -5.98 14.96
CA THR A 149 -22.50 -5.87 14.90
C THR A 149 -22.08 -4.61 14.13
N VAL A 150 -21.09 -3.88 14.68
CA VAL A 150 -20.48 -2.74 13.99
C VAL A 150 -19.19 -3.18 13.32
N MET A 151 -19.12 -3.01 12.00
CA MET A 151 -17.99 -3.38 11.15
C MET A 151 -17.35 -2.16 10.51
N ALA A 152 -16.12 -2.30 10.03
CA ALA A 152 -15.49 -1.32 9.16
C ALA A 152 -15.82 -1.64 7.70
N VAL A 153 -16.24 -0.63 6.95
CA VAL A 153 -16.45 -0.72 5.50
C VAL A 153 -15.42 0.16 4.81
N ARG A 154 -14.55 -0.45 4.01
CA ARG A 154 -13.59 0.24 3.15
C ARG A 154 -14.17 0.36 1.74
N VAL A 155 -14.52 1.57 1.34
CA VAL A 155 -14.85 1.92 -0.05
C VAL A 155 -13.56 2.29 -0.75
N GLN A 156 -13.27 1.68 -1.89
CA GLN A 156 -12.14 2.02 -2.75
C GLN A 156 -12.62 2.32 -4.16
N ALA A 157 -12.27 3.50 -4.67
CA ALA A 157 -12.57 3.92 -6.03
C ALA A 157 -11.27 3.92 -6.87
N PHE A 158 -11.11 2.91 -7.74
CA PHE A 158 -9.96 2.80 -8.63
C PHE A 158 -10.14 3.60 -9.91
N ASP A 159 -11.37 3.63 -10.43
CA ASP A 159 -11.77 4.51 -11.50
C ASP A 159 -11.99 5.92 -10.95
N PRO A 160 -11.32 6.95 -11.49
CA PRO A 160 -11.45 8.29 -10.94
C PRO A 160 -12.88 8.83 -11.04
N PHE A 161 -13.69 8.31 -11.96
CA PHE A 161 -15.04 8.79 -12.17
C PHE A 161 -16.07 8.05 -11.32
N LEU A 162 -15.71 6.96 -10.64
CA LEU A 162 -16.63 6.24 -9.76
C LEU A 162 -17.13 7.14 -8.63
N PHE A 163 -18.45 7.12 -8.39
CA PHE A 163 -19.17 7.99 -7.44
C PHE A 163 -19.13 9.50 -7.74
N THR A 164 -18.70 9.90 -8.94
CA THR A 164 -18.82 11.30 -9.38
C THR A 164 -20.15 11.53 -10.10
N LYS A 165 -20.55 12.78 -10.30
CA LYS A 165 -21.71 13.12 -11.15
C LYS A 165 -21.56 12.69 -12.61
N LYS A 166 -20.32 12.43 -13.05
CA LYS A 166 -20.01 11.87 -14.38
C LYS A 166 -20.10 10.34 -14.40
N SER A 167 -20.23 9.69 -13.24
CA SER A 167 -20.50 8.25 -13.17
C SER A 167 -21.87 7.97 -13.77
N GLY A 168 -21.96 6.96 -14.62
CA GLY A 168 -23.25 6.40 -15.02
C GLY A 168 -23.79 5.53 -13.89
N ALA A 169 -24.19 6.15 -12.77
CA ALA A 169 -24.62 5.44 -11.56
C ALA A 169 -25.70 4.38 -11.84
N ASP A 170 -26.62 4.67 -12.77
CA ASP A 170 -27.70 3.78 -13.21
C ASP A 170 -27.22 2.52 -13.97
N LYS A 171 -25.92 2.43 -14.29
CA LYS A 171 -25.32 1.32 -15.03
C LYS A 171 -24.37 0.49 -14.17
N ILE A 172 -24.22 0.82 -12.89
CA ILE A 172 -23.32 0.11 -12.01
C ILE A 172 -23.89 -1.29 -11.72
N LYS A 173 -23.05 -2.30 -11.90
CA LYS A 173 -23.28 -3.68 -11.44
C LYS A 173 -22.25 -4.03 -10.38
N TRP A 174 -22.55 -5.03 -9.57
CA TRP A 174 -21.60 -5.52 -8.59
C TRP A 174 -21.60 -7.04 -8.48
N LYS A 175 -20.54 -7.56 -7.88
CA LYS A 175 -20.38 -8.96 -7.54
C LYS A 175 -19.95 -9.12 -6.09
N THR A 176 -20.73 -9.91 -5.36
CA THR A 176 -20.54 -10.11 -3.92
C THR A 176 -19.81 -11.42 -3.63
N HIS A 177 -18.67 -11.31 -2.95
CA HIS A 177 -17.85 -12.40 -2.45
C HIS A 177 -17.94 -12.47 -0.93
N LEU A 178 -18.27 -13.64 -0.40
CA LEU A 178 -18.33 -13.89 1.03
C LEU A 178 -17.09 -14.66 1.47
N ILE A 179 -16.62 -14.44 2.70
CA ILE A 179 -15.53 -15.24 3.29
C ILE A 179 -15.85 -16.74 3.27
N SER A 180 -17.12 -17.10 3.48
CA SER A 180 -17.59 -18.48 3.47
C SER A 180 -17.54 -19.15 2.10
N ASP A 181 -17.27 -18.41 1.02
CA ASP A 181 -16.98 -18.97 -0.32
C ASP A 181 -15.60 -19.62 -0.40
N PHE A 182 -14.74 -19.30 0.56
CA PHE A 182 -13.34 -19.67 0.58
C PHE A 182 -13.01 -20.54 1.80
N ARG A 183 -11.93 -21.29 1.68
CA ARG A 183 -11.34 -22.07 2.76
C ARG A 183 -10.17 -21.31 3.37
N LYS A 184 -9.83 -21.66 4.61
CA LYS A 184 -8.57 -21.20 5.22
C LYS A 184 -7.39 -21.69 4.38
N ALA A 185 -6.50 -20.76 4.03
CA ALA A 185 -5.21 -21.09 3.45
C ALA A 185 -4.36 -21.86 4.46
N THR A 186 -3.85 -23.02 4.03
CA THR A 186 -2.88 -23.87 4.74
C THR A 186 -1.74 -24.22 3.79
N ASP A 187 -0.61 -24.66 4.35
CA ASP A 187 0.56 -25.03 3.55
C ASP A 187 0.25 -26.19 2.58
N GLU A 188 -0.58 -27.14 3.00
CA GLU A 188 -0.99 -28.32 2.22
C GLU A 188 -1.93 -27.98 1.05
N ASN A 189 -2.98 -27.17 1.30
CA ASN A 189 -3.99 -26.80 0.31
C ASN A 189 -3.41 -26.00 -0.86
N ARG A 190 -2.19 -25.50 -0.70
CA ARG A 190 -1.50 -24.61 -1.64
C ARG A 190 -0.71 -25.35 -2.72
N ILE A 191 -0.30 -26.59 -2.47
CA ILE A 191 0.38 -27.42 -3.50
C ILE A 191 -0.64 -27.87 -4.57
N ASN A 192 -1.93 -27.74 -4.28
CA ASN A 192 -2.99 -28.08 -5.20
C ASN A 192 -3.43 -26.82 -5.98
N ASP A 193 -2.96 -26.68 -7.22
CA ASP A 193 -3.34 -25.59 -8.13
C ASP A 193 -4.87 -25.44 -8.25
N SER A 194 -5.65 -26.53 -8.10
CA SER A 194 -7.13 -26.47 -8.16
C SER A 194 -7.80 -25.80 -6.95
N LEU A 195 -7.05 -25.56 -5.87
CA LEU A 195 -7.56 -24.96 -4.63
C LEU A 195 -7.07 -23.53 -4.40
N ILE A 196 -6.10 -23.05 -5.19
CA ILE A 196 -5.45 -21.74 -4.96
C ILE A 196 -6.43 -20.57 -5.06
N ASP A 197 -7.48 -20.71 -5.86
CA ASP A 197 -8.52 -19.69 -6.05
C ASP A 197 -9.66 -19.79 -5.01
N LYS A 198 -9.63 -20.84 -4.19
CA LYS A 198 -10.64 -21.14 -3.16
C LYS A 198 -10.10 -20.96 -1.75
N ILE A 199 -8.95 -20.30 -1.59
CA ILE A 199 -8.32 -20.07 -0.28
C ILE A 199 -8.11 -18.59 0.02
N VAL A 200 -8.23 -18.25 1.30
CA VAL A 200 -7.99 -16.90 1.85
C VAL A 200 -7.25 -17.01 3.19
N PRO A 201 -6.48 -15.99 3.60
CA PRO A 201 -5.83 -15.99 4.89
C PRO A 201 -6.86 -15.87 6.01
N ILE A 202 -6.79 -16.77 6.99
CA ILE A 202 -7.62 -16.76 8.19
C ILE A 202 -6.72 -17.05 9.40
N HIS A 203 -6.38 -15.99 10.13
CA HIS A 203 -5.46 -16.03 11.27
C HIS A 203 -5.77 -14.91 12.26
N GLU A 204 -5.58 -15.18 13.55
CA GLU A 204 -5.94 -14.21 14.61
C GLU A 204 -5.19 -12.87 14.46
N ASN A 205 -3.93 -12.90 14.02
CA ASN A 205 -3.08 -11.73 13.79
C ASN A 205 -3.13 -11.17 12.37
N VAL A 206 -4.12 -11.52 11.57
CA VAL A 206 -4.38 -10.95 10.24
C VAL A 206 -5.79 -10.35 10.25
N ILE A 207 -5.96 -9.17 9.66
CA ILE A 207 -7.28 -8.56 9.55
C ILE A 207 -8.20 -9.45 8.68
N GLN A 208 -9.41 -9.70 9.17
CA GLN A 208 -10.39 -10.50 8.44
C GLN A 208 -11.30 -9.61 7.60
N ASN A 209 -11.29 -9.85 6.29
CA ASN A 209 -12.34 -9.38 5.39
C ASN A 209 -13.45 -10.43 5.38
N PHE A 210 -14.69 -10.01 5.60
CA PHE A 210 -15.88 -10.87 5.62
C PHE A 210 -16.60 -10.87 4.29
N VAL A 211 -16.67 -9.70 3.66
CA VAL A 211 -17.37 -9.50 2.39
C VAL A 211 -16.55 -8.56 1.53
N ASN A 212 -16.51 -8.83 0.24
CA ASN A 212 -16.04 -7.88 -0.75
C ASN A 212 -17.04 -7.78 -1.90
N VAL A 213 -17.40 -6.56 -2.26
CA VAL A 213 -18.33 -6.23 -3.33
C VAL A 213 -17.54 -5.50 -4.42
N GLU A 214 -17.23 -6.20 -5.50
CA GLU A 214 -16.55 -5.61 -6.66
C GLU A 214 -17.55 -4.85 -7.54
N ILE A 215 -17.16 -3.70 -8.08
CA ILE A 215 -18.03 -2.76 -8.80
C ILE A 215 -17.59 -2.63 -10.27
N TYR A 216 -18.56 -2.70 -11.17
CA TYR A 216 -18.38 -2.71 -12.63
C TYR A 216 -19.40 -1.77 -13.30
N GLU A 217 -19.09 -1.24 -14.50
CA GLU A 217 -20.07 -0.46 -15.29
C GLU A 217 -20.85 -1.35 -16.29
N GLU A 218 -20.32 -2.51 -16.72
CA GLU A 218 -21.01 -3.39 -17.69
C GLU A 218 -20.66 -4.87 -17.54
N GLU A 219 -19.49 -5.28 -18.04
CA GLU A 219 -18.95 -6.63 -17.97
C GLU A 219 -17.92 -6.72 -16.85
N GLU A 220 -17.69 -7.91 -16.30
CA GLU A 220 -16.67 -8.18 -15.27
C GLU A 220 -15.23 -8.17 -15.83
N GLU A 221 -14.93 -7.29 -16.80
CA GLU A 221 -13.61 -7.15 -17.45
C GLU A 221 -12.69 -6.12 -16.75
N ASP A 222 -13.24 -5.07 -16.14
CA ASP A 222 -12.47 -4.00 -15.45
C ASP A 222 -13.18 -3.60 -14.15
N CYS A 223 -12.58 -3.97 -13.00
CA CYS A 223 -13.11 -3.63 -11.68
C CYS A 223 -12.80 -2.16 -11.38
N LEU A 224 -13.85 -1.34 -11.29
CA LEU A 224 -13.76 0.11 -11.13
C LEU A 224 -13.56 0.54 -9.66
N GLY A 225 -13.88 -0.35 -8.74
CA GLY A 225 -13.79 -0.11 -7.30
C GLY A 225 -14.40 -1.28 -6.53
N TRP A 226 -14.33 -1.21 -5.21
CA TRP A 226 -15.03 -2.19 -4.38
C TRP A 226 -15.41 -1.62 -3.01
N LEU A 227 -16.25 -2.39 -2.31
CA LEU A 227 -16.55 -2.23 -0.89
C LEU A 227 -16.12 -3.48 -0.15
N THR A 228 -15.30 -3.32 0.87
CA THR A 228 -14.85 -4.43 1.71
C THR A 228 -15.39 -4.25 3.12
N VAL A 229 -16.17 -5.22 3.61
CA VAL A 229 -16.62 -5.31 5.00
C VAL A 229 -15.60 -6.13 5.78
N MET A 230 -15.02 -5.54 6.82
CA MET A 230 -13.92 -6.13 7.59
C MET A 230 -14.08 -5.89 9.08
N GLU A 231 -13.27 -6.60 9.87
CA GLU A 231 -13.18 -6.37 11.32
C GLU A 231 -12.96 -4.89 11.64
N LYS A 232 -13.70 -4.39 12.61
CA LYS A 232 -13.54 -3.03 13.10
C LYS A 232 -12.41 -2.96 14.13
N CYS A 233 -11.48 -2.04 13.93
CA CYS A 233 -10.52 -1.64 14.94
C CYS A 233 -11.14 -0.59 15.87
N GLU A 234 -11.34 -0.94 17.14
CA GLU A 234 -11.89 -0.03 18.16
C GLU A 234 -10.84 0.98 18.68
N LYS A 235 -9.58 0.54 18.74
CA LYS A 235 -8.45 1.35 19.21
C LYS A 235 -7.72 2.00 18.02
N MET A 236 -6.69 2.78 18.35
CA MET A 236 -5.77 3.33 17.36
C MET A 236 -4.84 2.24 16.79
N ASN A 237 -4.23 2.50 15.63
CA ASN A 237 -3.16 1.65 15.10
C ASN A 237 -1.91 1.71 16.00
N LEU A 238 -0.98 0.78 15.79
CA LEU A 238 0.22 0.65 16.62
C LEU A 238 1.10 1.91 16.61
N ARG A 239 1.15 2.64 15.49
CA ARG A 239 1.93 3.89 15.40
C ARG A 239 1.46 4.90 16.43
N GLU A 240 0.16 5.19 16.43
CA GLU A 240 -0.41 6.18 17.33
C GLU A 240 -0.28 5.72 18.78
N LYS A 241 -0.46 4.42 19.05
CA LYS A 241 -0.35 3.89 20.42
C LYS A 241 1.08 3.92 20.98
N LEU A 242 2.09 3.65 20.15
CA LEU A 242 3.49 3.75 20.55
C LEU A 242 3.93 5.21 20.70
N LYS A 243 3.37 6.12 19.89
CA LYS A 243 3.63 7.55 19.98
C LYS A 243 3.16 8.15 21.32
N GLU A 244 2.04 7.65 21.87
CA GLU A 244 1.57 8.04 23.21
C GLU A 244 2.48 7.55 24.35
N GLU A 245 3.40 6.63 24.07
CA GLU A 245 4.31 5.99 25.05
C GLU A 245 3.62 5.32 26.25
N VAL A 246 2.36 4.91 26.08
CA VAL A 246 1.54 4.30 27.14
C VAL A 246 1.66 2.78 27.25
N LEU A 247 2.22 2.11 26.24
CA LEU A 247 2.36 0.65 26.24
C LEU A 247 3.58 0.21 27.06
N ASP A 248 3.35 -0.67 28.03
CA ASP A 248 4.41 -1.27 28.82
C ASP A 248 5.17 -2.36 28.04
N LEU A 249 6.29 -2.84 28.61
CA LEU A 249 7.12 -3.84 27.92
C LEU A 249 6.38 -5.17 27.69
N ARG A 250 5.51 -5.58 28.61
CA ARG A 250 4.76 -6.85 28.50
C ARG A 250 3.76 -6.77 27.35
N GLU A 251 3.04 -5.67 27.24
CA GLU A 251 2.12 -5.39 26.14
C GLU A 251 2.86 -5.35 24.80
N ARG A 252 4.00 -4.64 24.73
CA ARG A 252 4.82 -4.57 23.52
C ARG A 252 5.35 -5.94 23.10
N LYS A 253 5.77 -6.79 24.05
CA LYS A 253 6.15 -8.20 23.76
C LYS A 253 4.98 -9.00 23.18
N LYS A 254 3.78 -8.88 23.75
CA LYS A 254 2.57 -9.57 23.25
C LYS A 254 2.25 -9.15 21.82
N ILE A 255 2.30 -7.84 21.54
CA ILE A 255 2.12 -7.28 20.19
C ILE A 255 3.18 -7.83 19.22
N ALA A 256 4.46 -7.81 19.62
CA ALA A 256 5.57 -8.30 18.81
C ALA A 256 5.42 -9.79 18.42
N ILE A 257 5.00 -10.62 19.39
CA ILE A 257 4.72 -12.04 19.17
C ILE A 257 3.57 -12.22 18.18
N GLY A 258 2.48 -11.48 18.34
CA GLY A 258 1.32 -11.54 17.44
C GLY A 258 1.67 -11.14 16.00
N ILE A 259 2.39 -10.03 15.82
CA ILE A 259 2.85 -9.58 14.50
C ILE A 259 3.77 -10.64 13.86
N GLN A 260 4.69 -11.23 14.63
CA GLN A 260 5.57 -12.29 14.14
C GLN A 260 4.78 -13.54 13.72
N ALA A 261 3.79 -13.95 14.51
CA ALA A 261 2.92 -15.08 14.18
C ALA A 261 2.13 -14.83 12.90
N GLY A 262 1.56 -13.62 12.74
CA GLY A 262 0.85 -13.21 11.53
C GLY A 262 1.72 -13.26 10.28
N PHE A 263 2.93 -12.70 10.31
CA PHE A 263 3.84 -12.77 9.16
C PHE A 263 4.30 -14.19 8.86
N ARG A 264 4.62 -15.00 9.89
CA ARG A 264 4.98 -16.43 9.68
C ARG A 264 3.85 -17.19 9.00
N TYR A 265 2.61 -16.98 9.43
CA TYR A 265 1.44 -17.57 8.77
C TYR A 265 1.32 -17.11 7.31
N LEU A 266 1.36 -15.81 7.06
CA LEU A 266 1.28 -15.27 5.70
C LEU A 266 2.39 -15.84 4.79
N GLU A 267 3.63 -15.90 5.28
CA GLU A 267 4.77 -16.45 4.55
C GLU A 267 4.65 -17.97 4.29
N SER A 268 4.05 -18.72 5.22
CA SER A 268 3.80 -20.16 5.06
C SER A 268 2.81 -20.41 3.91
N VAL A 269 1.73 -19.61 3.86
CA VAL A 269 0.75 -19.61 2.76
C VAL A 269 1.19 -18.78 1.55
N LYS A 270 2.44 -18.30 1.56
CA LYS A 270 3.13 -17.64 0.45
C LYS A 270 2.50 -16.31 0.01
N ILE A 271 1.93 -15.60 0.99
CA ILE A 271 1.54 -14.20 0.92
C ILE A 271 2.66 -13.39 1.55
N PHE A 272 3.32 -12.55 0.76
CA PHE A 272 4.42 -11.73 1.22
C PHE A 272 3.99 -10.27 1.29
N ASN A 273 3.67 -9.79 2.48
CA ASN A 273 3.37 -8.37 2.70
C ASN A 273 4.69 -7.59 2.82
N SER A 274 4.78 -6.54 2.00
CA SER A 274 5.97 -5.73 1.83
C SER A 274 5.84 -4.31 2.40
N ASP A 275 4.73 -3.93 3.04
CA ASP A 275 4.54 -2.63 3.70
C ASP A 275 4.32 -2.82 5.22
N ARG A 276 5.42 -3.05 5.94
CA ARG A 276 5.40 -3.43 7.36
C ARG A 276 5.47 -2.22 8.30
N LYS A 277 4.85 -1.10 7.89
CA LYS A 277 4.80 0.14 8.67
C LYS A 277 3.86 0.02 9.88
N LEU A 278 4.14 0.77 10.93
CA LEU A 278 3.37 0.73 12.19
C LEU A 278 1.87 1.02 12.02
N SER A 279 1.48 1.86 11.04
CA SER A 279 0.07 2.17 10.78
C SER A 279 -0.70 1.00 10.17
N ASN A 280 -0.01 -0.02 9.67
CA ASN A 280 -0.59 -1.25 9.12
C ASN A 280 -0.74 -2.36 10.16
N PHE A 281 -0.52 -2.06 11.44
CA PHE A 281 -0.81 -2.95 12.55
C PHE A 281 -1.95 -2.37 13.38
N LEU A 282 -3.12 -3.02 13.30
CA LEU A 282 -4.32 -2.65 14.04
C LEU A 282 -4.34 -3.35 15.39
N LEU A 283 -4.81 -2.65 16.43
CA LEU A 283 -4.95 -3.20 17.77
C LEU A 283 -6.43 -3.47 18.05
N ILE A 284 -6.86 -4.72 17.84
CA ILE A 284 -8.26 -5.13 18.04
C ILE A 284 -8.37 -5.92 19.33
N GLY A 285 -9.01 -5.31 20.34
CA GLY A 285 -8.98 -5.81 21.71
C GLY A 285 -7.54 -5.90 22.23
N ASP A 286 -7.09 -7.14 22.38
CA ASP A 286 -5.78 -7.53 22.91
C ASP A 286 -4.83 -8.12 21.85
N VAL A 287 -5.26 -8.10 20.60
CA VAL A 287 -4.59 -8.76 19.48
C VAL A 287 -4.09 -7.72 18.48
N ALA A 288 -2.82 -7.84 18.10
CA ALA A 288 -2.25 -7.09 16.98
C ALA A 288 -2.56 -7.82 15.68
N LYS A 289 -3.14 -7.11 14.71
CA LYS A 289 -3.54 -7.63 13.40
C LYS A 289 -2.86 -6.87 12.28
N ILE A 290 -2.25 -7.61 11.36
CA ILE A 290 -1.67 -7.07 10.12
C ILE A 290 -2.81 -6.69 9.18
N CYS A 291 -2.78 -5.46 8.68
CA CYS A 291 -3.71 -4.97 7.68
C CYS A 291 -2.96 -4.37 6.47
N ASP A 292 -3.73 -3.90 5.50
CA ASP A 292 -3.29 -3.27 4.25
C ASP A 292 -2.33 -4.13 3.41
N PHE A 293 -2.91 -4.80 2.41
CA PHE A 293 -2.19 -5.68 1.49
C PHE A 293 -2.03 -5.04 0.11
N GLY A 294 -2.01 -3.70 0.03
CA GLY A 294 -1.80 -2.98 -1.22
C GLY A 294 -0.43 -3.21 -1.85
N LEU A 295 0.57 -3.66 -1.06
CA LEU A 295 1.92 -4.01 -1.53
C LEU A 295 2.24 -5.45 -1.10
N VAL A 296 1.75 -6.41 -1.88
CA VAL A 296 1.79 -7.83 -1.54
C VAL A 296 2.12 -8.68 -2.75
N THR A 297 2.94 -9.72 -2.56
CA THR A 297 2.96 -10.85 -3.49
C THR A 297 1.97 -11.88 -3.00
N SER A 298 1.00 -12.20 -3.84
CA SER A 298 0.04 -13.27 -3.57
C SER A 298 -0.16 -14.12 -4.82
N ILE A 299 -0.62 -15.34 -4.61
CA ILE A 299 -0.69 -16.36 -5.65
C ILE A 299 -2.12 -16.86 -5.91
N GLY A 300 -3.11 -16.49 -5.08
CA GLY A 300 -4.47 -17.03 -5.18
C GLY A 300 -5.50 -15.97 -5.54
N GLU A 301 -6.44 -16.30 -6.43
CA GLU A 301 -7.53 -15.41 -6.83
C GLU A 301 -8.51 -15.14 -5.68
N GLY A 302 -8.70 -16.09 -4.76
CA GLY A 302 -9.59 -15.91 -3.60
C GLY A 302 -9.19 -14.73 -2.72
N PHE A 303 -7.87 -14.52 -2.53
CA PHE A 303 -7.33 -13.37 -1.83
C PHE A 303 -7.68 -12.03 -2.50
N ARG A 304 -7.69 -11.99 -3.84
CA ARG A 304 -8.12 -10.81 -4.62
C ARG A 304 -9.62 -10.61 -4.53
N LYS A 305 -10.40 -11.68 -4.76
CA LYS A 305 -11.86 -11.67 -4.72
C LYS A 305 -12.41 -11.19 -3.38
N LEU A 306 -11.75 -11.53 -2.27
CA LEU A 306 -12.13 -11.07 -0.93
C LEU A 306 -11.56 -9.68 -0.57
N GLY A 307 -11.06 -8.92 -1.53
CA GLY A 307 -10.73 -7.50 -1.36
C GLY A 307 -9.44 -7.19 -0.61
N TYR A 308 -8.50 -8.14 -0.56
CA TYR A 308 -7.19 -7.88 0.05
C TYR A 308 -6.22 -7.16 -0.90
N THR A 309 -6.18 -7.56 -2.19
CA THR A 309 -5.30 -6.93 -3.20
C THR A 309 -5.97 -6.83 -4.57
N ARG A 310 -5.62 -5.78 -5.32
CA ARG A 310 -6.27 -5.38 -6.58
C ARG A 310 -6.02 -6.39 -7.70
N ARG A 311 -6.90 -6.39 -8.70
CA ARG A 311 -6.70 -7.09 -9.97
C ARG A 311 -5.84 -6.25 -10.92
N GLY A 312 -5.19 -6.92 -11.87
CA GLY A 312 -4.30 -6.28 -12.84
C GLY A 312 -2.85 -6.73 -12.72
N ALA A 313 -2.15 -6.76 -13.86
CA ALA A 313 -0.79 -7.30 -13.92
C ALA A 313 0.20 -6.55 -13.03
N LYS A 314 -0.02 -5.24 -12.79
CA LYS A 314 0.76 -4.41 -11.86
C LYS A 314 0.82 -4.98 -10.45
N TYR A 315 -0.32 -5.46 -9.94
CA TYR A 315 -0.44 -5.94 -8.56
C TYR A 315 -0.06 -7.41 -8.40
N LEU A 316 0.34 -8.07 -9.49
CA LEU A 316 0.83 -9.44 -9.49
C LEU A 316 2.36 -9.52 -9.52
N ASN A 317 3.06 -8.40 -9.77
CA ASN A 317 4.50 -8.37 -9.88
C ASN A 317 5.12 -7.41 -8.85
N LEU A 318 6.02 -7.94 -8.02
CA LEU A 318 6.72 -7.19 -6.96
C LEU A 318 7.54 -6.01 -7.46
N THR A 319 7.99 -6.05 -8.72
CA THR A 319 8.87 -5.03 -9.29
C THR A 319 8.10 -3.89 -9.95
N SER A 320 6.77 -4.01 -10.13
CA SER A 320 5.93 -2.95 -10.71
C SER A 320 5.28 -2.03 -9.68
N ASP A 321 5.35 -2.35 -8.40
CA ASP A 321 4.80 -1.53 -7.31
C ASP A 321 5.91 -0.88 -6.48
N VAL A 322 5.90 0.46 -6.43
CA VAL A 322 6.85 1.25 -5.63
C VAL A 322 6.23 1.58 -4.28
N ALA A 323 6.92 1.26 -3.19
CA ALA A 323 6.43 1.55 -1.85
C ALA A 323 6.51 3.04 -1.51
N GLY A 324 5.41 3.61 -1.01
CA GLY A 324 5.38 4.99 -0.49
C GLY A 324 6.08 5.16 0.88
N THR A 325 6.56 4.06 1.47
CA THR A 325 7.14 3.98 2.82
C THR A 325 8.41 3.12 2.84
N PRO A 326 9.44 3.46 2.04
CA PRO A 326 10.58 2.58 1.82
C PRO A 326 11.36 2.18 3.09
N GLY A 327 11.36 3.04 4.12
CA GLY A 327 11.99 2.72 5.42
C GLY A 327 11.32 1.57 6.19
N PHE A 328 10.13 1.15 5.77
CA PHE A 328 9.38 0.02 6.34
C PHE A 328 8.98 -1.00 5.26
N ALA A 329 9.48 -0.82 4.03
CA ALA A 329 9.22 -1.71 2.93
C ALA A 329 10.26 -2.83 2.86
N ARG A 330 9.86 -3.99 2.34
CA ARG A 330 10.80 -5.08 2.05
C ARG A 330 11.77 -4.64 0.93
N GLU A 331 13.07 -4.89 1.09
CA GLU A 331 14.16 -4.42 0.20
C GLU A 331 13.98 -4.75 -1.29
N MET A 332 13.14 -5.72 -1.65
CA MET A 332 12.87 -6.09 -3.04
C MET A 332 12.27 -4.97 -3.90
N HIS A 333 11.74 -3.90 -3.30
CA HIS A 333 11.17 -2.75 -4.04
C HIS A 333 12.20 -1.73 -4.55
N PHE A 334 13.48 -1.89 -4.22
CA PHE A 334 14.54 -0.92 -4.52
C PHE A 334 15.41 -1.25 -5.75
N GLY A 335 14.86 -1.97 -6.74
CA GLY A 335 15.58 -2.26 -8.00
C GLY A 335 16.86 -3.11 -7.86
N SER A 336 17.24 -3.51 -6.64
CA SER A 336 18.36 -4.39 -6.40
C SER A 336 17.90 -5.84 -6.54
N PHE A 337 18.11 -6.42 -7.73
CA PHE A 337 18.16 -7.87 -7.92
C PHE A 337 19.38 -8.43 -7.15
N ARG A 338 19.24 -8.60 -5.84
CA ARG A 338 20.00 -9.63 -5.12
C ARG A 338 19.04 -10.74 -4.77
N PHE A 339 18.94 -11.72 -5.67
CA PHE A 339 18.59 -13.07 -5.25
C PHE A 339 19.54 -13.44 -4.12
N PRO A 340 19.06 -13.77 -2.91
CA PRO A 340 19.91 -14.42 -1.94
C PRO A 340 20.17 -15.81 -2.50
N LEU A 341 21.34 -16.02 -3.13
CA LEU A 341 21.90 -17.35 -3.38
C LEU A 341 22.20 -18.10 -2.07
N THR A 342 21.90 -17.50 -0.93
CA THR A 342 21.79 -18.11 0.39
C THR A 342 20.57 -17.49 1.08
N GLY A 343 19.52 -18.26 1.36
CA GLY A 343 18.26 -17.76 1.92
C GLY A 343 18.44 -16.83 3.13
N ARG A 344 17.54 -15.82 3.23
CA ARG A 344 17.47 -14.72 4.23
C ARG A 344 18.36 -13.50 3.93
N GLY A 345 17.87 -12.60 3.07
CA GLY A 345 18.24 -11.17 3.17
C GLY A 345 17.46 -10.51 4.32
N PRO A 346 17.96 -9.43 4.93
CA PRO A 346 17.29 -8.78 6.06
C PRO A 346 15.96 -8.19 5.58
N VAL A 347 14.86 -8.78 6.07
CA VAL A 347 13.55 -8.17 5.94
C VAL A 347 13.58 -6.93 6.81
N ASN A 348 13.50 -5.74 6.21
CA ASN A 348 13.55 -4.47 6.92
C ASN A 348 12.41 -4.43 7.96
N SER A 349 12.71 -4.80 9.20
CA SER A 349 11.73 -5.01 10.28
C SER A 349 11.83 -3.87 11.29
N ASN A 350 11.99 -2.65 10.78
CA ASN A 350 12.24 -1.44 11.57
C ASN A 350 11.14 -1.15 12.61
N TYR A 351 9.94 -1.71 12.43
CA TYR A 351 8.89 -1.66 13.45
C TYR A 351 9.31 -2.28 14.81
N TYR A 352 10.30 -3.18 14.85
CA TYR A 352 10.80 -3.75 16.11
C TYR A 352 11.55 -2.75 16.98
N TYR A 353 12.24 -1.77 16.37
CA TYR A 353 12.86 -0.69 17.12
C TYR A 353 11.79 0.07 17.93
N PHE A 354 10.64 0.35 17.31
CA PHE A 354 9.51 1.00 17.98
C PHE A 354 8.83 0.15 19.06
N LEU A 355 8.88 -1.18 18.94
CA LEU A 355 8.34 -2.08 19.96
C LEU A 355 9.26 -2.20 21.18
N PHE A 356 10.56 -1.97 21.05
CA PHE A 356 11.52 -2.23 22.14
C PHE A 356 12.33 -1.03 22.59
N CYS A 357 12.21 0.09 21.89
CA CYS A 357 12.76 1.37 22.28
C CYS A 357 11.65 2.38 22.56
N ASP A 358 11.98 3.45 23.28
CA ASP A 358 11.11 4.62 23.34
C ASP A 358 10.99 5.28 21.95
N TRP A 359 10.01 6.17 21.82
CA TRP A 359 9.65 6.75 20.53
C TRP A 359 10.83 7.52 19.92
N LYS A 360 11.51 8.37 20.71
CA LYS A 360 12.64 9.20 20.25
C LYS A 360 13.86 8.36 19.87
N THR A 361 14.15 7.33 20.64
CA THR A 361 15.24 6.38 20.44
C THR A 361 15.05 5.58 19.15
N SER A 362 13.81 5.13 18.89
CA SER A 362 13.48 4.37 17.68
C SER A 362 13.83 5.14 16.41
N TRP A 363 13.39 6.40 16.32
CA TRP A 363 13.74 7.27 15.19
C TRP A 363 15.23 7.54 15.11
N SER A 364 15.90 7.73 16.25
CA SER A 364 17.34 7.96 16.28
C SER A 364 18.12 6.76 15.75
N LEU A 365 17.78 5.54 16.16
CA LEU A 365 18.50 4.33 15.74
C LEU A 365 18.29 4.00 14.27
N ILE A 366 17.09 4.23 13.72
CA ILE A 366 16.80 3.91 12.32
C ILE A 366 17.45 4.91 11.37
N TYR A 367 17.54 6.18 11.78
CA TYR A 367 17.76 7.27 10.82
C TYR A 367 18.98 8.13 11.14
N ARG A 368 19.52 8.11 12.36
CA ARG A 368 20.73 8.86 12.68
C ARG A 368 21.98 8.01 12.34
N PRO A 369 23.00 8.58 11.71
CA PRO A 369 24.34 7.99 11.74
C PRO A 369 24.80 7.82 13.19
N ILE A 370 25.43 6.69 13.47
CA ILE A 370 25.95 6.33 14.79
C ILE A 370 27.47 6.16 14.62
N ASP A 371 28.25 6.84 15.46
CA ASP A 371 29.70 6.68 15.51
C ASP A 371 30.13 5.53 16.44
N GLU A 372 31.41 5.16 16.42
CA GLU A 372 31.92 4.04 17.21
C GLU A 372 31.78 4.23 18.73
N GLU A 373 31.79 5.48 19.22
CA GLU A 373 31.66 5.77 20.65
C GLU A 373 30.20 5.58 21.08
N GLN A 374 29.27 6.13 20.31
CA GLN A 374 27.83 5.92 20.48
C GLN A 374 27.44 4.45 20.35
N GLU A 375 28.05 3.71 19.42
CA GLU A 375 27.82 2.28 19.26
C GLU A 375 28.22 1.50 20.53
N LYS A 376 29.37 1.84 21.14
CA LYS A 376 29.81 1.24 22.41
C LYS A 376 28.84 1.56 23.56
N GLU A 377 28.31 2.78 23.62
CA GLU A 377 27.29 3.17 24.60
C GLU A 377 25.99 2.39 24.42
N ILE A 378 25.49 2.31 23.18
CA ILE A 378 24.29 1.54 22.83
C ILE A 378 24.49 0.07 23.23
N ASN A 379 25.62 -0.53 22.86
CA ASN A 379 25.93 -1.92 23.20
C ASN A 379 25.97 -2.16 24.71
N LYS A 380 26.44 -1.19 25.51
CA LYS A 380 26.38 -1.26 26.97
C LYS A 380 24.93 -1.24 27.48
N ILE A 381 24.08 -0.39 26.90
CA ILE A 381 22.65 -0.33 27.25
C ILE A 381 21.96 -1.65 26.89
N LEU A 382 22.21 -2.21 25.69
CA LEU A 382 21.63 -3.48 25.24
C LEU A 382 22.02 -4.63 26.18
N LYS A 383 23.30 -4.75 26.54
CA LYS A 383 23.78 -5.75 27.51
C LYS A 383 23.08 -5.61 28.85
N ASN A 384 22.89 -4.39 29.34
CA ASN A 384 22.15 -4.14 30.58
C ASN A 384 20.65 -4.50 30.47
N CYS A 385 20.10 -4.52 29.25
CA CYS A 385 18.76 -5.01 28.96
C CYS A 385 18.71 -6.52 28.70
N ASN A 386 19.82 -7.25 28.87
CA ASN A 386 19.98 -8.66 28.54
C ASN A 386 19.76 -8.97 27.04
N VAL A 387 20.16 -8.05 26.17
CA VAL A 387 20.06 -8.17 24.71
C VAL A 387 21.46 -8.05 24.10
N GLN A 388 21.81 -8.94 23.17
CA GLN A 388 23.07 -8.86 22.42
C GLN A 388 22.97 -7.93 21.21
N TYR A 389 21.94 -8.14 20.37
CA TYR A 389 21.70 -7.38 19.14
C TYR A 389 20.21 -7.08 19.01
N LEU A 390 19.86 -5.86 18.62
CA LEU A 390 18.46 -5.46 18.39
C LEU A 390 17.82 -6.17 17.19
N ASP A 391 18.63 -6.59 16.22
CA ASP A 391 18.13 -7.24 15.01
C ASP A 391 17.77 -8.71 15.23
N ASP A 392 18.24 -9.34 16.32
CA ASP A 392 17.79 -10.67 16.73
C ASP A 392 16.45 -10.58 17.47
N THR A 393 15.41 -10.36 16.68
CA THR A 393 14.03 -10.15 17.16
C THR A 393 13.55 -11.23 18.13
N ALA A 394 13.93 -12.50 17.92
CA ALA A 394 13.53 -13.60 18.78
C ALA A 394 14.24 -13.51 20.14
N HIS A 395 15.56 -13.28 20.13
CA HIS A 395 16.32 -13.07 21.35
C HIS A 395 15.84 -11.83 22.13
N VAL A 396 15.56 -10.72 21.43
CA VAL A 396 15.03 -9.49 22.05
C VAL A 396 13.71 -9.77 22.75
N ILE A 397 12.72 -10.34 22.06
CA ILE A 397 11.39 -10.64 22.64
C ILE A 397 11.54 -11.45 23.94
N SER A 398 12.38 -12.49 23.92
CA SER A 398 12.57 -13.38 25.06
C SER A 398 13.31 -12.71 26.23
N ASN A 399 14.37 -11.96 25.96
CA ASN A 399 15.34 -11.59 26.98
C ASN A 399 15.28 -10.14 27.45
N ILE A 400 14.71 -9.23 26.64
CA ILE A 400 14.69 -7.81 26.99
C ILE A 400 13.97 -7.57 28.33
N THR A 401 14.60 -6.80 29.22
CA THR A 401 14.11 -6.54 30.57
C THR A 401 13.47 -5.16 30.75
N LYS A 402 13.76 -4.20 29.86
CA LYS A 402 13.22 -2.83 29.89
C LYS A 402 13.14 -2.24 28.47
N ILE A 403 12.29 -1.23 28.30
CA ILE A 403 12.29 -0.41 27.08
C ILE A 403 13.64 0.32 27.00
N ILE A 404 14.24 0.31 25.81
CA ILE A 404 15.54 0.93 25.56
C ILE A 404 15.36 2.43 25.31
N SER A 405 16.14 3.22 26.06
CA SER A 405 16.15 4.67 25.97
C SER A 405 17.57 5.17 25.85
N LEU A 406 17.85 5.96 24.79
CA LEU A 406 19.15 6.59 24.60
C LEU A 406 19.16 8.00 25.19
N PRO A 407 20.11 8.32 26.09
CA PRO A 407 20.17 9.63 26.74
C PRO A 407 20.41 10.78 25.76
N ASN A 408 21.12 10.52 24.66
CA ASN A 408 21.44 11.49 23.62
C ASN A 408 20.62 11.25 22.33
N ALA A 409 19.38 10.78 22.42
CA ALA A 409 18.53 10.62 21.26
C ALA A 409 18.30 11.97 20.56
N GLY A 410 18.41 12.00 19.22
CA GLY A 410 18.44 13.25 18.45
C GLY A 410 17.10 14.00 18.44
N ASP A 411 17.14 15.33 18.35
CA ASP A 411 15.95 16.17 18.22
C ASP A 411 15.40 16.14 16.79
N PHE A 412 14.82 15.00 16.42
CA PHE A 412 14.07 14.87 15.17
C PHE A 412 12.77 15.67 15.27
N CYS A 413 12.28 16.19 14.14
CA CYS A 413 10.87 16.59 14.06
C CYS A 413 10.04 15.32 13.88
N ILE A 414 9.82 14.61 14.99
CA ILE A 414 9.28 13.24 14.99
C ILE A 414 7.84 13.16 14.43
N ASP A 415 7.17 14.32 14.32
CA ASP A 415 5.84 14.47 13.73
C ASP A 415 5.84 14.74 12.20
N ASP A 416 7.00 14.79 11.54
CA ASP A 416 7.05 14.98 10.09
C ASP A 416 6.48 13.74 9.37
N HIS A 417 5.37 13.92 8.65
CA HIS A 417 4.73 12.87 7.88
C HIS A 417 5.65 12.25 6.81
N ASN A 418 6.78 12.90 6.47
CA ASN A 418 7.77 12.39 5.53
C ASN A 418 8.80 11.46 6.16
N LEU A 419 8.91 11.39 7.49
CA LEU A 419 9.85 10.47 8.16
C LEU A 419 9.55 9.00 7.86
N THR A 420 8.28 8.65 7.66
CA THR A 420 7.87 7.31 7.21
C THR A 420 8.19 7.05 5.73
N LYS A 421 8.48 8.10 4.95
CA LYS A 421 8.83 8.04 3.53
C LYS A 421 10.35 8.04 3.29
N SER A 422 11.15 8.82 4.02
CA SER A 422 12.62 8.79 3.94
C SER A 422 13.27 9.73 4.99
N TYR A 423 14.36 9.28 5.64
CA TYR A 423 15.22 10.15 6.46
C TYR A 423 15.86 11.28 5.67
N GLN A 424 16.27 11.00 4.43
CA GLN A 424 16.83 12.03 3.56
C GLN A 424 15.80 13.14 3.32
N MET A 425 14.51 12.83 3.14
CA MET A 425 13.45 13.85 3.01
C MET A 425 13.31 14.73 4.27
N SER A 426 13.26 14.14 5.47
CA SER A 426 13.03 14.91 6.70
C SER A 426 14.27 15.69 7.14
N ASN A 427 15.47 15.10 6.98
CA ASN A 427 16.74 15.77 7.25
C ASN A 427 17.00 16.89 6.22
N ILE A 428 16.73 16.66 4.92
CA ILE A 428 16.81 17.70 3.88
C ILE A 428 15.80 18.81 4.16
N ARG A 429 14.56 18.52 4.60
CA ARG A 429 13.59 19.57 4.97
C ARG A 429 14.07 20.40 6.16
N GLN A 430 14.61 19.78 7.20
CA GLN A 430 15.21 20.47 8.35
C GLN A 430 16.45 21.30 7.95
N GLN A 431 17.32 20.76 7.09
CA GLN A 431 18.49 21.46 6.57
C GLN A 431 18.10 22.59 5.62
N MET A 432 17.11 22.41 4.73
CA MET A 432 16.59 23.46 3.86
C MET A 432 15.96 24.60 4.67
N THR A 433 15.28 24.31 5.78
CA THR A 433 14.72 25.35 6.68
C THR A 433 15.83 26.16 7.34
N LYS A 434 17.02 25.56 7.56
CA LYS A 434 18.24 26.27 8.00
C LYS A 434 18.92 27.03 6.84
N CYS A 435 18.97 26.47 5.63
CA CYS A 435 19.56 27.08 4.44
C CYS A 435 18.75 28.26 3.86
N VAL A 436 17.45 28.36 4.14
CA VAL A 436 16.64 29.57 3.81
C VAL A 436 17.22 30.83 4.49
N LYS A 437 18.03 30.68 5.54
CA LYS A 437 18.76 31.79 6.19
C LYS A 437 20.18 32.00 5.68
N SER A 438 20.71 31.16 4.79
CA SER A 438 22.05 31.30 4.22
C SER A 438 22.02 31.21 2.68
N ASP A 439 21.93 32.37 2.05
CA ASP A 439 22.41 32.69 0.69
C ASP A 439 21.96 31.84 -0.51
N MET A 440 20.81 31.17 -0.45
CA MET A 440 20.21 30.55 -1.65
C MET A 440 19.29 31.51 -2.42
N GLN A 441 19.80 32.67 -2.83
CA GLN A 441 19.04 33.71 -3.55
C GLN A 441 18.73 33.37 -5.02
N ASN A 442 19.36 32.34 -5.60
CA ASN A 442 19.24 32.01 -7.04
C ASN A 442 18.44 30.73 -7.35
N LEU A 443 17.92 30.03 -6.33
CA LEU A 443 16.93 28.98 -6.58
C LEU A 443 15.58 29.66 -6.78
N THR A 444 15.01 29.52 -7.99
CA THR A 444 13.70 30.09 -8.27
C THR A 444 12.69 29.54 -7.26
N LYS A 445 11.86 30.44 -6.73
CA LYS A 445 10.81 30.16 -5.73
C LYS A 445 9.92 28.97 -6.13
N ASN A 446 9.87 28.63 -7.42
CA ASN A 446 9.10 27.52 -7.99
C ASN A 446 9.74 26.12 -7.82
N ILE A 447 11.07 26.01 -7.67
CA ILE A 447 11.75 24.72 -7.38
C ILE A 447 11.51 24.31 -5.92
N LEU A 448 11.45 25.30 -5.02
CA LEU A 448 11.31 25.10 -3.57
C LEU A 448 9.85 25.10 -3.09
N ASN A 449 8.91 25.58 -3.91
CA ASN A 449 7.48 25.63 -3.59
C ASN A 449 6.68 24.48 -4.23
N GLN A 450 7.26 23.29 -4.29
CA GLN A 450 6.53 22.06 -4.61
C GLN A 450 6.23 21.29 -3.34
N LYS A 451 5.23 21.78 -2.59
CA LYS A 451 4.80 21.20 -1.30
C LYS A 451 4.34 19.73 -1.39
N TRP A 452 4.25 19.13 -2.58
CA TRP A 452 3.56 17.85 -2.78
C TRP A 452 4.19 16.89 -3.81
N SER A 453 5.31 17.22 -4.47
CA SER A 453 5.87 16.32 -5.51
C SER A 453 6.92 15.34 -4.95
N MET A 454 6.79 14.05 -5.30
CA MET A 454 7.73 12.96 -5.00
C MET A 454 9.11 13.12 -5.66
N LEU A 455 9.34 14.18 -6.44
CA LEU A 455 10.51 14.34 -7.30
C LEU A 455 11.61 15.23 -6.69
N CYS A 456 11.34 15.94 -5.59
CA CYS A 456 12.29 16.89 -5.00
C CYS A 456 13.62 16.25 -4.56
N VAL A 457 13.58 15.04 -3.99
CA VAL A 457 14.78 14.31 -3.54
C VAL A 457 15.51 13.60 -4.69
N PRO A 458 14.84 12.84 -5.56
CA PRO A 458 15.50 12.27 -6.74
C PRO A 458 16.20 13.34 -7.58
N ILE A 459 15.56 14.49 -7.82
CA ILE A 459 16.16 15.59 -8.59
C ILE A 459 17.37 16.19 -7.85
N SER A 460 17.25 16.44 -6.55
CA SER A 460 18.35 17.04 -5.78
C SER A 460 19.55 16.09 -5.64
N VAL A 461 19.30 14.80 -5.38
CA VAL A 461 20.34 13.76 -5.28
C VAL A 461 20.97 13.49 -6.63
N ALA A 462 20.18 13.37 -7.72
CA ALA A 462 20.71 13.23 -9.07
C ALA A 462 21.56 14.44 -9.47
N THR A 463 21.15 15.65 -9.10
CA THR A 463 21.92 16.87 -9.37
C THR A 463 23.23 16.90 -8.60
N LEU A 464 23.25 16.47 -7.33
CA LEU A 464 24.44 16.35 -6.50
C LEU A 464 25.40 15.27 -6.99
N LEU A 465 24.89 14.10 -7.34
CA LEU A 465 25.68 13.01 -7.93
C LEU A 465 26.31 13.45 -9.24
N ARG A 466 25.55 14.10 -10.13
CA ARG A 466 26.10 14.65 -11.37
C ARG A 466 27.12 15.75 -11.13
N PHE A 467 26.91 16.60 -10.12
CA PHE A 467 27.90 17.61 -9.76
C PHE A 467 29.20 16.96 -9.27
N ALA A 468 29.14 15.95 -8.41
CA ALA A 468 30.31 15.21 -7.95
C ALA A 468 31.04 14.52 -9.11
N MET A 469 30.30 13.82 -9.98
CA MET A 469 30.83 13.09 -11.14
C MET A 469 31.45 14.03 -12.19
N LYS A 470 30.88 15.23 -12.39
CA LYS A 470 31.42 16.24 -13.31
C LYS A 470 32.72 16.88 -12.79
N ASN A 471 32.90 16.94 -11.47
CA ASN A 471 34.07 17.55 -10.85
C ASN A 471 35.11 16.51 -10.38
N ASP A 472 34.83 15.22 -10.53
CA ASP A 472 35.80 14.15 -10.36
C ASP A 472 36.65 14.00 -11.64
N LEU A 473 37.93 14.36 -11.54
CA LEU A 473 38.88 14.33 -12.65
C LEU A 473 39.16 12.92 -13.20
N THR A 474 38.73 11.87 -12.49
CA THR A 474 38.97 10.47 -12.87
C THR A 474 37.74 9.79 -13.49
N PHE A 475 36.57 10.44 -13.43
CA PHE A 475 35.33 9.84 -13.88
C PHE A 475 35.03 10.17 -15.36
N ALA A 476 34.82 9.12 -16.18
CA ALA A 476 34.47 9.25 -17.59
C ALA A 476 33.16 8.49 -17.90
N ASP A 477 32.06 9.24 -18.05
CA ASP A 477 30.75 8.68 -18.45
C ASP A 477 30.71 8.40 -19.97
N LYS A 478 31.44 7.39 -20.40
CA LYS A 478 31.59 7.03 -21.83
C LYS A 478 30.27 6.63 -22.51
N TYR A 479 29.21 6.35 -21.75
CA TYR A 479 27.94 5.82 -22.25
C TYR A 479 26.71 6.70 -21.91
N ASN A 480 26.93 7.88 -21.30
CA ASN A 480 25.85 8.79 -20.87
C ASN A 480 24.81 8.09 -19.97
N GLU A 481 25.23 7.16 -19.10
CA GLU A 481 24.28 6.42 -18.25
C GLU A 481 23.74 7.24 -17.09
N TYR A 482 24.37 8.38 -16.77
CA TYR A 482 24.08 9.17 -15.57
C TYR A 482 23.51 10.56 -15.90
N THR A 483 22.75 10.66 -16.99
CA THR A 483 21.94 11.86 -17.24
C THR A 483 20.82 11.98 -16.22
N ILE A 484 20.32 13.21 -15.98
CA ILE A 484 19.20 13.43 -15.05
C ILE A 484 18.00 12.59 -15.48
N GLU A 485 17.74 12.53 -16.77
CA GLU A 485 16.66 11.75 -17.36
C GLU A 485 16.83 10.26 -17.05
N ARG A 486 18.03 9.68 -17.21
CA ARG A 486 18.25 8.24 -16.94
C ARG A 486 18.22 7.89 -15.46
N ILE A 487 18.63 8.80 -14.58
CA ILE A 487 18.59 8.61 -13.13
C ILE A 487 17.15 8.71 -12.60
N LEU A 488 16.30 9.54 -13.23
CA LEU A 488 14.92 9.77 -12.80
C LEU A 488 13.88 8.86 -13.47
N ILE A 489 14.21 8.23 -14.61
CA ILE A 489 13.31 7.35 -15.39
C ILE A 489 13.45 5.86 -14.98
N ARG A 490 14.55 5.48 -14.32
CA ARG A 490 14.68 4.18 -13.64
C ARG A 490 14.03 4.24 -12.27
#